data_AF-A0A7S0GK63-F1
#
_entry.id   AF-A0A7S0GK63-F1
#
_cell.length_a   1.000
_cell.length_b   1.000
_cell.length_c   1.000
_cell.angle_alpha   90.00
_cell.angle_beta   90.00
_cell.angle_gamma   90.00
#
_symmetry.space_group_name_H-M   'P 1'
#
loop_
_entity.id
_entity.type
_entity.pdbx_description
1 polymer ?
#
loop_
_entity_poly.entity_id
_entity_poly.type
_entity_poly.pdbx_seq_one_letter_code
_entity_poly.pdbx_strand_id
1 'polypeptide(L)'
;GGVGFGQAIKRLGVALGTSIVMGIIVVIGTALPAILDADELTATQASGVALGVALGVAGFVAGGRAGLLRDCALEKEKETHVDVEVVDHARSDDVVANAGLGGVKDRGGDAKLRESPSGVKGSSSDSFWVSILWCLAGGVLSSMLQFAFVFGGAVVDLAKNKGVPDAAAAMPVWLLCFACNAFGHLAYSGYLLRVNGTWRRFFVVSTDDVYKRESDVAFHAGPPKKKKNSWGLTLHAVFMCVLMALAMPFHIHTYGIAAVLLGRTGAVFAWPVVMSATVFTAQSWSLVLREFEGAPKIAKRWNTGSLCLLVSSVVVVAVTGTFG
;
A
#
# COMPACT_ATOMS: atom_id res chain seq x y z
N GLY A 1 9.23 9.98 -2.90
CA GLY A 1 8.54 8.87 -2.22
C GLY A 1 7.64 8.06 -3.14
N GLY A 2 6.56 8.66 -3.68
CA GLY A 2 5.45 7.92 -4.32
C GLY A 2 5.82 6.95 -5.44
N VAL A 3 6.73 7.33 -6.35
CA VAL A 3 7.21 6.42 -7.41
C VAL A 3 7.95 5.22 -6.83
N GLY A 4 8.82 5.44 -5.84
CA GLY A 4 9.56 4.38 -5.16
C GLY A 4 8.64 3.42 -4.40
N PHE A 5 7.61 3.96 -3.74
CA PHE A 5 6.56 3.16 -3.09
C PHE A 5 5.79 2.29 -4.09
N GLY A 6 5.39 2.84 -5.23
CA GLY A 6 4.72 2.07 -6.29
C GLY A 6 5.58 0.94 -6.86
N GLN A 7 6.88 1.19 -7.06
CA GLN A 7 7.83 0.15 -7.47
C GLN A 7 8.04 -0.91 -6.40
N ALA A 8 8.08 -0.53 -5.13
CA ALA A 8 8.19 -1.45 -4.01
C ALA A 8 7.00 -2.42 -3.93
N ILE A 9 5.76 -1.90 -4.01
CA ILE A 9 4.55 -2.74 -4.01
C ILE A 9 4.56 -3.71 -5.20
N LYS A 10 4.92 -3.24 -6.39
CA LYS A 10 4.96 -4.07 -7.60
C LYS A 10 5.91 -5.27 -7.47
N ARG A 11 6.99 -5.12 -6.70
CA ARG A 11 8.06 -6.11 -6.60
C ARG A 11 7.99 -7.01 -5.36
N LEU A 12 7.58 -6.45 -4.21
CA LEU A 12 7.54 -7.15 -2.92
C LEU A 12 6.12 -7.59 -2.53
N GLY A 13 5.11 -7.12 -3.25
CA GLY A 13 3.71 -7.26 -2.86
C GLY A 13 3.27 -6.17 -1.90
N VAL A 14 1.94 -6.02 -1.78
CA VAL A 14 1.30 -4.93 -1.02
C VAL A 14 1.62 -5.05 0.47
N ALA A 15 1.55 -6.25 1.05
CA ALA A 15 1.73 -6.46 2.48
C ALA A 15 3.17 -6.12 2.96
N LEU A 16 4.19 -6.69 2.32
CA LEU A 16 5.60 -6.45 2.68
C LEU A 16 6.04 -5.03 2.34
N GLY A 17 5.76 -4.57 1.11
CA GLY A 17 6.19 -3.26 0.65
C GLY A 17 5.65 -2.13 1.54
N THR A 18 4.37 -2.21 1.90
CA THR A 18 3.72 -1.21 2.76
C THR A 18 4.29 -1.21 4.17
N SER A 19 4.52 -2.39 4.76
CA SER A 19 5.00 -2.49 6.14
C SER A 19 6.43 -1.98 6.31
N ILE A 20 7.33 -2.31 5.37
CA ILE A 20 8.71 -1.81 5.37
C ILE A 20 8.72 -0.29 5.21
N VAL A 21 7.97 0.23 4.24
CA VAL A 21 7.94 1.68 3.96
C VAL A 21 7.35 2.45 5.13
N MET A 22 6.23 2.00 5.71
CA MET A 22 5.64 2.64 6.89
C MET A 22 6.58 2.62 8.11
N GLY A 23 7.31 1.52 8.34
CA GLY A 23 8.32 1.42 9.39
C GLY A 23 9.42 2.47 9.24
N ILE A 24 9.94 2.68 8.02
CA ILE A 24 10.97 3.68 7.76
C ILE A 24 10.43 5.09 7.94
N ILE A 25 9.21 5.36 7.42
CA ILE A 25 8.57 6.67 7.50
C ILE A 25 8.32 7.08 8.97
N VAL A 26 7.82 6.16 9.80
CA VAL A 26 7.55 6.48 11.21
C VAL A 26 8.85 6.72 11.98
N VAL A 27 9.87 5.90 11.76
CA VAL A 27 11.16 6.04 12.47
C VAL A 27 11.85 7.33 12.08
N ILE A 28 12.05 7.59 10.79
CA ILE A 28 12.76 8.80 10.33
C ILE A 28 11.95 10.06 10.64
N GLY A 29 10.64 10.02 10.41
CA GLY A 29 9.78 11.19 10.65
C GLY A 29 9.62 11.53 12.13
N THR A 30 9.87 10.59 13.05
CA THR A 30 9.89 10.88 14.49
C THR A 30 11.29 11.25 14.98
N ALA A 31 12.32 10.56 14.48
CA ALA A 31 13.70 10.77 14.93
C ALA A 31 14.23 12.17 14.58
N LEU A 32 13.89 12.69 13.39
CA LEU A 32 14.38 14.00 12.97
C LEU A 32 13.96 15.14 13.92
N PRO A 33 12.67 15.39 14.18
CA PRO A 33 12.27 16.44 15.11
C PRO A 33 12.74 16.13 16.55
N ALA A 34 12.80 14.85 16.96
CA ALA A 34 13.30 14.49 18.28
C ALA A 34 14.78 14.83 18.50
N ILE A 35 15.61 14.76 17.45
CA ILE A 35 17.03 15.12 17.51
C ILE A 35 17.20 16.65 17.54
N LEU A 36 16.41 17.38 16.75
CA LEU A 36 16.53 18.83 16.65
C LEU A 36 15.96 19.57 17.85
N ASP A 37 14.92 19.02 18.46
CA ASP A 37 14.29 19.58 19.66
C ASP A 37 14.70 18.82 20.92
N ALA A 38 15.82 18.09 20.89
CA ALA A 38 16.27 17.26 22.00
C ALA A 38 16.41 18.02 23.33
N ASP A 39 16.79 19.30 23.28
CA ASP A 39 16.93 20.17 24.46
C ASP A 39 15.58 20.52 25.12
N GLU A 40 14.47 20.34 24.40
CA GLU A 40 13.12 20.59 24.90
C GLU A 40 12.37 19.33 25.30
N LEU A 41 12.89 18.15 24.95
CA LEU A 41 12.30 16.89 25.36
C LEU A 41 12.79 16.50 26.76
N THR A 42 11.85 16.21 27.65
CA THR A 42 12.21 15.55 28.91
C THR A 42 12.63 14.10 28.65
N ALA A 43 13.45 13.52 29.53
CA ALA A 43 13.89 12.13 29.39
C ALA A 43 12.70 11.15 29.32
N THR A 44 11.60 11.47 30.03
CA THR A 44 10.34 10.71 30.00
C THR A 44 9.64 10.82 28.65
N GLN A 45 9.57 12.02 28.07
CA GLN A 45 9.01 12.25 26.74
C GLN A 45 9.79 11.51 25.66
N ALA A 46 11.13 11.64 25.65
CA ALA A 46 12.00 11.01 24.66
C ALA A 46 11.91 9.47 24.71
N SER A 47 12.00 8.89 25.90
CA SER A 47 11.89 7.44 26.09
C SER A 47 10.47 6.91 25.80
N GLY A 48 9.44 7.69 26.15
CA GLY A 48 8.05 7.41 25.86
C GLY A 48 7.74 7.35 24.37
N VAL A 49 8.19 8.35 23.62
CA VAL A 49 8.07 8.38 22.16
C VAL A 49 8.84 7.23 21.53
N ALA A 50 10.07 6.96 21.97
CA ALA A 50 10.86 5.84 21.45
C ALA A 50 10.15 4.49 21.65
N LEU A 51 9.56 4.26 22.82
CA LEU A 51 8.76 3.07 23.10
C LEU A 51 7.51 3.01 22.20
N GLY A 52 6.81 4.14 22.05
CA GLY A 52 5.65 4.26 21.18
C GLY A 52 5.96 3.93 19.71
N VAL A 53 7.08 4.46 19.19
CA VAL A 53 7.57 4.15 17.83
C VAL A 53 7.93 2.67 17.71
N ALA A 54 8.61 2.09 18.71
CA ALA A 54 8.96 0.67 18.69
C ALA A 54 7.72 -0.23 18.65
N LEU A 55 6.69 0.09 19.44
CA LEU A 55 5.40 -0.60 19.41
C LEU A 55 4.68 -0.43 18.07
N GLY A 56 4.72 0.77 17.48
CA GLY A 56 4.15 1.05 16.16
C GLY A 56 4.81 0.23 15.05
N VAL A 57 6.15 0.18 15.04
CA VAL A 57 6.93 -0.66 14.12
C VAL A 57 6.61 -2.13 14.31
N ALA A 58 6.52 -2.61 15.56
CA ALA A 58 6.09 -3.99 15.84
C ALA A 58 4.68 -4.27 15.31
N GLY A 59 3.76 -3.30 15.44
CA GLY A 59 2.42 -3.36 14.85
C GLY A 59 2.44 -3.46 13.33
N PHE A 60 3.26 -2.64 12.65
CA PHE A 60 3.40 -2.69 11.18
C PHE A 60 3.97 -4.03 10.72
N VAL A 61 4.99 -4.55 11.41
CA VAL A 61 5.58 -5.87 11.12
C VAL A 61 4.55 -6.99 11.34
N ALA A 62 3.78 -6.94 12.42
CA ALA A 62 2.72 -7.91 12.70
C ALA A 62 1.62 -7.87 11.62
N GLY A 63 1.20 -6.68 11.19
CA GLY A 63 0.22 -6.49 10.12
C GLY A 63 0.74 -6.99 8.76
N GLY A 64 1.97 -6.65 8.42
CA GLY A 64 2.64 -7.16 7.22
C GLY A 64 2.76 -8.68 7.20
N ARG A 65 3.09 -9.28 8.35
CA ARG A 65 3.14 -10.73 8.51
C ARG A 65 1.75 -11.36 8.38
N ALA A 66 0.71 -10.74 8.91
CA ALA A 66 -0.66 -11.20 8.74
C ALA A 66 -1.07 -11.20 7.26
N GLY A 67 -0.78 -10.11 6.54
CA GLY A 67 -1.00 -10.00 5.10
C GLY A 67 -0.26 -11.07 4.30
N LEU A 68 1.02 -11.30 4.60
CA LEU A 68 1.79 -12.37 3.96
C LEU A 68 1.22 -13.77 4.20
N LEU A 69 0.84 -14.07 5.44
CA LEU A 69 0.26 -15.38 5.78
C LEU A 69 -1.07 -15.61 5.08
N ARG A 70 -1.87 -14.56 4.88
CA ARG A 70 -3.09 -14.59 4.07
C ARG A 70 -2.72 -14.84 2.60
N ASP A 71 -1.81 -14.06 2.04
CA ASP A 71 -1.45 -14.12 0.63
C ASP A 71 -0.86 -15.50 0.26
N CYS A 72 0.02 -16.06 1.09
CA CYS A 72 0.55 -17.42 0.91
C CYS A 72 -0.52 -18.51 1.03
N ALA A 73 -1.54 -18.32 1.87
CA ALA A 73 -2.62 -19.30 1.99
C ALA A 73 -3.50 -19.32 0.73
N LEU A 74 -3.79 -18.13 0.17
CA LEU A 74 -4.52 -17.99 -1.09
C LEU A 74 -3.75 -18.57 -2.29
N GLU A 75 -2.42 -18.44 -2.30
CA GLU A 75 -1.58 -19.06 -3.33
C GLU A 75 -1.63 -20.60 -3.27
N LYS A 76 -1.49 -21.17 -2.07
CA LYS A 76 -1.57 -22.64 -1.89
C LYS A 76 -2.92 -23.23 -2.27
N GLU A 77 -4.00 -22.51 -1.96
CA GLU A 77 -5.35 -22.91 -2.36
C GLU A 77 -5.48 -22.96 -3.88
N LYS A 78 -4.96 -21.95 -4.59
CA LYS A 78 -4.93 -21.93 -6.06
C LYS A 78 -4.08 -23.05 -6.65
N GLU A 79 -2.87 -23.29 -6.13
CA GLU A 79 -2.00 -24.39 -6.59
C GLU A 79 -2.70 -25.75 -6.39
N THR A 80 -3.31 -25.98 -5.23
CA THR A 80 -4.03 -27.22 -4.95
C THR A 80 -5.22 -27.41 -5.91
N HIS A 81 -5.96 -26.35 -6.21
CA HIS A 81 -7.05 -26.40 -7.18
C HIS A 81 -6.56 -26.74 -8.59
N VAL A 82 -5.45 -26.16 -9.04
CA VAL A 82 -4.84 -26.48 -10.33
C VAL A 82 -4.32 -27.91 -10.36
N ASP A 83 -3.66 -28.38 -9.30
CA ASP A 83 -3.17 -29.77 -9.23
C ASP A 83 -4.31 -30.79 -9.28
N VAL A 84 -5.42 -30.53 -8.60
CA VAL A 84 -6.63 -31.37 -8.65
C VAL A 84 -7.25 -31.35 -10.05
N GLU A 85 -7.36 -30.18 -10.68
CA GLU A 85 -7.90 -30.04 -12.05
C GLU A 85 -7.02 -30.78 -13.07
N VAL A 86 -5.69 -30.67 -12.99
CA VAL A 86 -4.75 -31.40 -13.85
C VAL A 86 -4.86 -32.90 -13.65
N VAL A 87 -5.02 -33.37 -12.40
CA VAL A 87 -5.19 -34.80 -12.10
C VAL A 87 -6.54 -35.34 -12.62
N ASP A 88 -7.64 -34.60 -12.47
CA ASP A 88 -8.95 -34.99 -12.99
C ASP A 88 -8.98 -34.98 -14.53
N HIS A 89 -8.28 -34.04 -15.16
CA HIS A 89 -8.16 -33.98 -16.61
C HIS A 89 -7.30 -35.13 -17.16
N ALA A 90 -6.16 -35.43 -16.53
CA ALA A 90 -5.31 -36.57 -16.88
C ALA A 90 -6.06 -37.90 -16.72
N ARG A 91 -6.82 -38.07 -15.63
CA ARG A 91 -7.66 -39.26 -15.40
C ARG A 91 -8.77 -39.38 -16.45
N SER A 92 -9.33 -38.26 -16.92
CA SER A 92 -10.35 -38.25 -17.97
C SER A 92 -9.75 -38.61 -19.34
N ASP A 93 -8.56 -38.11 -19.65
CA ASP A 93 -7.85 -38.43 -20.90
C ASP A 93 -7.41 -39.91 -20.95
N ASP A 94 -6.98 -40.49 -19.82
CA ASP A 94 -6.66 -41.93 -19.72
C ASP A 94 -7.90 -42.83 -19.90
N VAL A 95 -9.08 -42.36 -19.49
CA VAL A 95 -10.37 -43.05 -19.71
C VAL A 95 -10.80 -42.92 -21.18
N VAL A 96 -10.59 -41.76 -21.81
CA VAL A 96 -10.88 -41.56 -23.25
C VAL A 96 -9.90 -42.32 -24.14
N ALA A 97 -8.62 -42.42 -23.77
CA ALA A 97 -7.62 -43.21 -24.48
C ALA A 97 -7.92 -44.72 -24.46
N ASN A 98 -8.52 -45.23 -23.38
CA ASN A 98 -9.00 -46.61 -23.29
C ASN A 98 -10.36 -46.85 -23.98
N ALA A 99 -11.06 -45.80 -24.41
CA ALA A 99 -12.37 -45.88 -25.06
C ALA A 99 -12.32 -45.93 -26.61
N GLY A 100 -11.13 -45.97 -27.21
CA GLY A 100 -10.91 -46.41 -28.59
C GLY A 100 -11.74 -45.72 -29.68
N LEU A 101 -11.41 -44.47 -30.04
CA LEU A 101 -11.80 -43.86 -31.31
C LEU A 101 -10.63 -43.04 -31.88
N GLY A 102 -10.22 -43.38 -33.10
CA GLY A 102 -9.00 -42.88 -33.73
C GLY A 102 -9.12 -41.51 -34.40
N GLY A 103 -8.00 -40.78 -34.34
CA GLY A 103 -7.42 -39.98 -35.42
C GLY A 103 -8.12 -38.67 -35.82
N VAL A 104 -7.44 -37.53 -35.58
CA VAL A 104 -7.07 -36.55 -36.63
C VAL A 104 -5.77 -35.86 -36.18
N LYS A 105 -4.86 -35.74 -37.14
CA LYS A 105 -3.54 -35.10 -37.06
C LYS A 105 -3.69 -33.70 -37.61
N ASP A 106 -3.31 -32.66 -36.85
CA ASP A 106 -3.04 -31.36 -37.47
C ASP A 106 -1.73 -30.73 -36.97
N ARG A 107 -1.01 -30.17 -37.93
CA ARG A 107 0.34 -29.60 -37.87
C ARG A 107 0.27 -28.08 -37.88
N GLY A 108 1.20 -27.44 -37.19
CA GLY A 108 1.55 -26.01 -37.30
C GLY A 108 1.44 -25.34 -35.93
N GLY A 109 2.36 -24.55 -35.41
CA GLY A 109 3.50 -23.84 -35.99
C GLY A 109 3.73 -22.64 -35.06
N ASP A 110 4.93 -22.55 -34.51
CA ASP A 110 5.54 -21.47 -33.72
C ASP A 110 4.68 -20.26 -33.29
N ALA A 111 4.50 -20.13 -31.97
CA ALA A 111 4.46 -18.82 -31.30
C ALA A 111 4.98 -18.97 -29.86
N LYS A 112 6.26 -18.60 -29.68
CA LYS A 112 6.97 -18.54 -28.40
C LYS A 112 6.38 -17.41 -27.54
N LEU A 113 5.23 -17.66 -26.91
CA LEU A 113 4.68 -16.83 -25.83
C LEU A 113 5.28 -17.28 -24.50
N ARG A 114 6.38 -16.62 -24.13
CA ARG A 114 7.00 -16.78 -22.83
C ARG A 114 6.36 -15.80 -21.84
N GLU A 115 5.10 -16.06 -21.47
CA GLU A 115 4.57 -15.55 -20.21
C GLU A 115 4.75 -16.66 -19.17
N SER A 116 5.78 -16.49 -18.34
CA SER A 116 5.95 -17.40 -17.20
C SER A 116 4.83 -17.15 -16.19
N PRO A 117 4.23 -18.23 -15.64
CA PRO A 117 3.20 -18.13 -14.63
C PRO A 117 3.76 -17.39 -13.41
N SER A 118 2.87 -16.65 -12.75
CA SER A 118 3.06 -15.94 -11.49
C SER A 118 3.32 -16.89 -10.31
N GLY A 119 4.24 -17.83 -10.49
CA GLY A 119 4.83 -18.60 -9.42
C GLY A 119 6.03 -17.85 -8.87
N VAL A 120 6.25 -18.00 -7.57
CA VAL A 120 7.53 -17.70 -6.91
C VAL A 120 8.61 -18.62 -7.52
N LYS A 121 9.04 -18.32 -8.76
CA LYS A 121 10.27 -18.86 -9.33
C LYS A 121 11.39 -18.06 -8.69
N GLY A 122 12.13 -18.73 -7.80
CA GLY A 122 13.19 -18.19 -6.96
C GLY A 122 13.84 -16.96 -7.59
N SER A 123 13.53 -15.80 -7.02
CA SER A 123 14.18 -14.58 -7.45
C SER A 123 15.68 -14.82 -7.31
N SER A 124 16.46 -14.58 -8.37
CA SER A 124 17.90 -14.42 -8.16
C SER A 124 18.09 -13.48 -6.96
N SER A 125 19.01 -13.80 -6.05
CA SER A 125 19.30 -12.96 -4.87
C SER A 125 19.28 -11.46 -5.23
N ASP A 126 19.87 -11.13 -6.38
CA ASP A 126 19.90 -9.80 -6.98
C ASP A 126 18.53 -9.14 -7.16
N SER A 127 17.51 -9.88 -7.61
CA SER A 127 16.16 -9.35 -7.83
C SER A 127 15.43 -9.01 -6.52
N PHE A 128 15.65 -9.81 -5.46
CA PHE A 128 15.09 -9.51 -4.14
C PHE A 128 15.77 -8.29 -3.51
N TRP A 129 17.11 -8.22 -3.55
CA TRP A 129 17.86 -7.08 -3.03
C TRP A 129 17.54 -5.77 -3.75
N VAL A 130 17.37 -5.80 -5.08
CA VAL A 130 16.90 -4.64 -5.84
C VAL A 130 15.53 -4.17 -5.34
N SER A 131 14.64 -5.10 -4.99
CA SER A 131 13.30 -4.78 -4.50
C SER A 131 13.35 -4.17 -3.10
N ILE A 132 14.21 -4.69 -2.21
CA ILE A 132 14.48 -4.10 -0.90
C ILE A 132 15.06 -2.68 -1.05
N LEU A 133 15.97 -2.46 -1.99
CA LEU A 133 16.59 -1.16 -2.22
C LEU A 133 15.56 -0.11 -2.66
N TRP A 134 14.64 -0.48 -3.55
CA TRP A 134 13.50 0.38 -3.91
C TRP A 134 12.58 0.68 -2.73
N CYS A 135 12.38 -0.28 -1.84
CA CYS A 135 11.62 -0.12 -0.61
C CYS A 135 12.30 0.88 0.34
N LEU A 136 13.60 0.73 0.56
CA LEU A 136 14.42 1.62 1.40
C LEU A 136 14.42 3.05 0.83
N ALA A 137 14.73 3.19 -0.46
CA ALA A 137 14.72 4.48 -1.14
C ALA A 137 13.32 5.10 -1.13
N GLY A 138 12.27 4.31 -1.37
CA GLY A 138 10.88 4.74 -1.29
C GLY A 138 10.51 5.25 0.09
N GLY A 139 10.91 4.54 1.15
CA GLY A 139 10.68 4.92 2.54
C GLY A 139 11.39 6.22 2.93
N VAL A 140 12.69 6.30 2.69
CA VAL A 140 13.49 7.50 2.98
C VAL A 140 12.99 8.70 2.18
N LEU A 141 12.71 8.54 0.88
CA LEU A 141 12.17 9.64 0.06
C LEU A 141 10.71 9.99 0.41
N SER A 142 10.02 9.18 1.20
CA SER A 142 8.68 9.49 1.69
C SER A 142 8.70 10.20 3.04
N SER A 143 9.71 9.95 3.89
CA SER A 143 9.92 10.71 5.13
C SER A 143 10.39 12.15 4.91
N MET A 144 10.81 12.51 3.68
CA MET A 144 11.19 13.88 3.31
C MET A 144 10.09 14.92 3.56
N LEU A 145 8.83 14.49 3.60
CA LEU A 145 7.73 15.38 3.98
C LEU A 145 7.93 15.96 5.38
N GLN A 146 8.49 15.19 6.30
CA GLN A 146 8.77 15.66 7.65
C GLN A 146 9.90 16.70 7.67
N PHE A 147 10.93 16.53 6.84
CA PHE A 147 11.99 17.53 6.69
C PHE A 147 11.42 18.86 6.22
N ALA A 148 10.40 18.85 5.36
CA ALA A 148 9.73 20.06 4.93
C ALA A 148 8.98 20.77 6.08
N PHE A 149 8.42 20.05 7.05
CA PHE A 149 7.83 20.65 8.26
C PHE A 149 8.87 21.24 9.19
N VAL A 150 9.93 20.50 9.42
CA VAL A 150 11.05 20.92 10.28
C VAL A 150 11.71 22.18 9.75
N PHE A 151 12.13 22.19 8.47
CA PHE A 151 12.76 23.36 7.86
C PHE A 151 11.76 24.45 7.46
N GLY A 152 10.48 24.08 7.30
CA GLY A 152 9.39 25.00 7.02
C GLY A 152 8.91 25.78 8.24
N GLY A 153 9.45 25.54 9.44
CA GLY A 153 9.04 26.21 10.68
C GLY A 153 9.01 27.74 10.56
N ALA A 154 10.03 28.34 9.93
CA ALA A 154 10.07 29.79 9.70
C ALA A 154 8.90 30.31 8.84
N VAL A 155 8.38 29.50 7.93
CA VAL A 155 7.19 29.83 7.11
C VAL A 155 5.93 29.78 7.97
N VAL A 156 5.84 28.79 8.86
CA VAL A 156 4.74 28.64 9.83
C VAL A 156 4.72 29.82 10.80
N ASP A 157 5.86 30.19 11.37
CA ASP A 157 5.99 31.31 12.30
C ASP A 157 5.66 32.64 11.62
N LEU A 158 6.12 32.84 10.37
CA LEU A 158 5.76 34.02 9.59
C LEU A 158 4.25 34.09 9.32
N ALA A 159 3.59 32.97 9.05
CA ALA A 159 2.14 32.94 8.85
C ALA A 159 1.40 33.33 10.14
N LYS A 160 1.82 32.79 11.29
CA LYS A 160 1.27 33.15 12.61
C LYS A 160 1.46 34.64 12.91
N ASN A 161 2.66 35.18 12.66
CA ASN A 161 2.97 36.59 12.87
C ASN A 161 2.14 37.53 11.99
N LYS A 162 1.64 37.04 10.85
CA LYS A 162 0.71 37.78 9.98
C LYS A 162 -0.77 37.61 10.37
N GLY A 163 -1.06 36.97 11.51
CA GLY A 163 -2.42 36.80 12.05
C GLY A 163 -3.17 35.58 11.51
N VAL A 164 -2.50 34.64 10.85
CA VAL A 164 -3.13 33.37 10.42
C VAL A 164 -3.41 32.51 11.67
N PRO A 165 -4.63 31.96 11.83
CA PRO A 165 -4.93 31.05 12.95
C PRO A 165 -3.95 29.87 13.00
N ASP A 166 -3.60 29.41 14.21
CA ASP A 166 -2.67 28.29 14.42
C ASP A 166 -3.04 27.04 13.61
N ALA A 167 -4.34 26.76 13.49
CA ALA A 167 -4.86 25.64 12.70
C ALA A 167 -4.51 25.72 11.19
N ALA A 168 -4.33 26.92 10.66
CA ALA A 168 -4.02 27.15 9.25
C ALA A 168 -2.53 27.51 9.01
N ALA A 169 -1.73 27.70 10.06
CA ALA A 169 -0.35 28.17 9.95
C ALA A 169 0.57 27.20 9.19
N ALA A 170 0.29 25.90 9.25
CA ALA A 170 1.02 24.86 8.51
C ALA A 170 0.66 24.77 7.01
N MET A 171 -0.40 25.43 6.56
CA MET A 171 -0.95 25.27 5.20
C MET A 171 0.00 25.70 4.07
N PRO A 172 0.79 26.78 4.21
CA PRO A 172 1.74 27.15 3.15
C PRO A 172 2.78 26.07 2.86
N VAL A 173 3.28 25.38 3.91
CA VAL A 173 4.23 24.27 3.78
C VAL A 173 3.56 23.11 3.03
N TRP A 174 2.35 22.72 3.46
CA TRP A 174 1.57 21.67 2.80
C TRP A 174 1.28 21.95 1.33
N LEU A 175 0.83 23.17 1.04
CA LEU A 175 0.51 23.60 -0.33
C LEU A 175 1.72 23.46 -1.24
N LEU A 176 2.89 23.96 -0.80
CA LEU A 176 4.11 23.90 -1.58
C LEU A 176 4.56 22.45 -1.82
N CYS A 177 4.60 21.63 -0.77
CA CYS A 177 5.01 20.23 -0.88
C CYS A 177 4.12 19.44 -1.83
N PHE A 178 2.79 19.57 -1.72
CA PHE A 178 1.87 18.83 -2.58
C PHE A 178 1.81 19.38 -4.00
N ALA A 179 1.95 20.68 -4.21
CA ALA A 179 2.01 21.26 -5.55
C ALA A 179 3.22 20.71 -6.32
N CYS A 180 4.41 20.72 -5.69
CA CYS A 180 5.61 20.13 -6.27
C CYS A 180 5.48 18.62 -6.49
N ASN A 181 4.88 17.90 -5.54
CA ASN A 181 4.64 16.46 -5.67
C ASN A 181 3.66 16.15 -6.81
N ALA A 182 2.55 16.87 -6.91
CA ALA A 182 1.55 16.72 -7.95
C ALA A 182 2.15 17.00 -9.34
N PHE A 183 2.94 18.06 -9.46
CA PHE A 183 3.65 18.38 -10.70
C PHE A 183 4.59 17.24 -11.13
N GLY A 184 5.41 16.72 -10.20
CA GLY A 184 6.32 15.63 -10.49
C GLY A 184 5.60 14.35 -10.94
N HIS A 185 4.50 14.01 -10.28
CA HIS A 185 3.67 12.86 -10.65
C HIS A 185 3.00 13.05 -12.02
N LEU A 186 2.44 14.24 -12.29
CA LEU A 186 1.79 14.55 -13.57
C LEU A 186 2.79 14.55 -14.73
N ALA A 187 3.98 15.12 -14.53
CA ALA A 187 5.04 15.14 -15.53
C ALA A 187 5.52 13.72 -15.86
N TYR A 188 5.82 12.89 -14.85
CA TYR A 188 6.32 11.54 -15.07
C TYR A 188 5.27 10.61 -15.69
N SER A 189 4.03 10.62 -15.18
CA SER A 189 2.94 9.83 -15.75
C SER A 189 2.57 10.30 -17.15
N GLY A 190 2.47 11.60 -17.38
CA GLY A 190 2.21 12.17 -18.71
C GLY A 190 3.30 11.83 -19.73
N TYR A 191 4.58 11.86 -19.32
CA TYR A 191 5.71 11.41 -20.13
C TYR A 191 5.58 9.91 -20.49
N LEU A 192 5.36 9.04 -19.51
CA LEU A 192 5.20 7.60 -19.75
C LEU A 192 3.99 7.28 -20.65
N LEU A 193 2.87 7.97 -20.48
CA LEU A 193 1.68 7.79 -21.31
C LEU A 193 1.96 8.22 -22.75
N ARG A 194 2.73 9.30 -22.95
CA ARG A 194 3.11 9.81 -24.28
C ARG A 194 4.09 8.89 -24.98
N VAL A 195 5.15 8.45 -24.31
CA VAL A 195 6.19 7.59 -24.90
C VAL A 195 5.66 6.20 -25.20
N ASN A 196 4.83 5.62 -24.33
CA ASN A 196 4.26 4.29 -24.55
C ASN A 196 3.02 4.29 -25.47
N GLY A 197 2.56 5.45 -25.95
CA GLY A 197 1.40 5.57 -26.83
C GLY A 197 0.08 5.07 -26.22
N THR A 198 -0.04 5.04 -24.89
CA THR A 198 -1.15 4.38 -24.18
C THR A 198 -2.34 5.30 -23.89
N TRP A 199 -2.28 6.59 -24.25
CA TRP A 199 -3.38 7.55 -24.06
C TRP A 199 -4.72 7.05 -24.60
N ARG A 200 -4.74 6.40 -25.78
CA ARG A 200 -5.97 5.86 -26.38
C ARG A 200 -6.63 4.75 -25.55
N ARG A 201 -5.86 4.02 -24.73
CA ARG A 201 -6.39 2.92 -23.89
C ARG A 201 -7.28 3.42 -22.74
N PHE A 202 -7.13 4.69 -22.34
CA PHE A 202 -8.00 5.29 -21.31
C PHE A 202 -9.32 5.82 -21.86
N PHE A 203 -9.39 6.08 -23.17
CA PHE A 203 -10.59 6.57 -23.84
C PHE A 203 -11.37 5.47 -24.58
N VAL A 204 -10.77 4.28 -24.73
CA VAL A 204 -11.41 3.09 -25.29
C VAL A 204 -11.46 2.02 -24.21
N VAL A 205 -12.54 2.00 -23.42
CA VAL A 205 -12.90 0.81 -22.64
C VAL A 205 -13.43 -0.22 -23.65
N SER A 206 -12.54 -0.97 -24.29
CA SER A 206 -12.98 -2.07 -25.14
C SER A 206 -13.43 -3.21 -24.24
N THR A 207 -14.69 -3.59 -24.39
CA THR A 207 -15.34 -4.73 -23.72
C THR A 207 -14.57 -6.06 -23.89
N ASP A 208 -13.67 -6.14 -24.87
CA ASP A 208 -12.93 -7.35 -25.23
C ASP A 208 -11.82 -7.72 -24.23
N ASP A 209 -11.23 -6.76 -23.52
CA ASP A 209 -10.12 -7.02 -22.57
C ASP A 209 -10.61 -7.63 -21.23
N VAL A 210 -11.84 -7.30 -20.83
CA VAL A 210 -12.50 -7.93 -19.66
C VAL A 210 -12.90 -9.36 -20.00
N TYR A 211 -13.32 -9.59 -21.25
CA TYR A 211 -13.78 -10.88 -21.74
C TYR A 211 -12.67 -11.94 -21.77
N LYS A 212 -11.46 -11.57 -22.21
CA LYS A 212 -10.30 -12.46 -22.23
C LYS A 212 -9.93 -13.03 -20.86
N ARG A 213 -9.98 -12.20 -19.81
CA ARG A 213 -9.64 -12.64 -18.44
C ARG A 213 -10.65 -13.65 -17.88
N GLU A 214 -11.91 -13.57 -18.28
CA GLU A 214 -12.97 -14.49 -17.83
C GLU A 214 -12.98 -15.79 -18.64
N SER A 215 -12.70 -15.74 -19.95
CA SER A 215 -12.62 -16.93 -20.81
C SER A 215 -11.42 -17.83 -20.52
N ASP A 216 -10.30 -17.24 -20.07
CA ASP A 216 -9.10 -18.00 -19.72
C ASP A 216 -9.25 -18.75 -18.36
N VAL A 217 -10.30 -18.46 -17.59
CA VAL A 217 -10.56 -19.03 -16.25
C VAL A 217 -11.79 -19.96 -16.24
N ALA A 218 -12.62 -19.97 -17.29
CA ALA A 218 -13.86 -20.73 -17.32
C ALA A 218 -13.91 -21.72 -18.51
N PHE A 219 -13.45 -22.96 -18.29
CA PHE A 219 -13.64 -24.08 -19.23
C PHE A 219 -15.10 -24.59 -19.29
N HIS A 220 -16.01 -24.05 -18.47
CA HIS A 220 -17.42 -24.48 -18.47
C HIS A 220 -18.40 -23.31 -18.36
N ALA A 221 -18.69 -22.63 -19.46
CA ALA A 221 -19.95 -21.92 -19.63
C ALA A 221 -20.25 -21.76 -21.13
N GLY A 222 -21.52 -21.98 -21.51
CA GLY A 222 -22.01 -21.82 -22.88
C GLY A 222 -21.82 -20.39 -23.45
N PRO A 223 -22.38 -20.10 -24.64
CA PRO A 223 -22.06 -18.88 -25.38
C PRO A 223 -22.24 -17.63 -24.51
N PRO A 224 -21.27 -16.70 -24.56
CA PRO A 224 -21.14 -15.62 -23.61
C PRO A 224 -22.34 -14.67 -23.66
N LYS A 225 -23.01 -14.48 -22.52
CA LYS A 225 -24.03 -13.45 -22.40
C LYS A 225 -23.35 -12.08 -22.42
N LYS A 226 -23.63 -11.27 -23.44
CA LYS A 226 -23.20 -9.86 -23.54
C LYS A 226 -23.58 -9.11 -22.26
N LYS A 227 -22.62 -8.86 -21.37
CA LYS A 227 -22.82 -7.97 -20.21
C LYS A 227 -22.79 -6.53 -20.72
N LYS A 228 -23.98 -6.03 -21.07
CA LYS A 228 -24.22 -4.63 -21.43
C LYS A 228 -23.80 -3.79 -20.22
N ASN A 229 -23.02 -2.72 -20.43
CA ASN A 229 -22.63 -1.60 -19.54
C ASN A 229 -21.59 -1.77 -18.38
N SER A 230 -20.29 -1.75 -18.75
CA SER A 230 -19.12 -1.56 -17.83
C SER A 230 -19.00 -0.13 -17.23
N TRP A 231 -19.73 0.85 -17.77
CA TRP A 231 -19.68 2.26 -17.32
C TRP A 231 -19.96 2.44 -15.83
N GLY A 232 -20.82 1.63 -15.22
CA GLY A 232 -21.09 1.69 -13.78
C GLY A 232 -19.86 1.35 -12.92
N LEU A 233 -19.01 0.41 -13.37
CA LEU A 233 -17.78 0.02 -12.68
C LEU A 233 -16.71 1.11 -12.80
N THR A 234 -16.56 1.70 -13.98
CA THR A 234 -15.64 2.83 -14.19
C THR A 234 -16.08 4.06 -13.40
N LEU A 235 -17.38 4.37 -13.38
CA LEU A 235 -17.92 5.48 -12.59
C LEU A 235 -17.74 5.26 -11.08
N HIS A 236 -17.96 4.03 -10.59
CA HIS A 236 -17.70 3.69 -9.18
C HIS A 236 -16.23 3.87 -8.82
N ALA A 237 -15.30 3.39 -9.67
CA ALA A 237 -13.88 3.54 -9.44
C ALA A 237 -13.44 5.01 -9.44
N VAL A 238 -13.91 5.81 -10.41
CA VAL A 238 -13.63 7.25 -10.47
C VAL A 238 -14.20 7.97 -9.25
N PHE A 239 -15.44 7.65 -8.86
CA PHE A 239 -16.06 8.20 -7.66
C PHE A 239 -15.24 7.90 -6.40
N MET A 240 -14.79 6.65 -6.23
CA MET A 240 -13.94 6.26 -5.10
C MET A 240 -12.58 6.97 -5.13
N CYS A 241 -11.97 7.13 -6.31
CA CYS A 241 -10.73 7.90 -6.46
C CYS A 241 -10.91 9.37 -6.06
N VAL A 242 -12.01 10.01 -6.48
CA VAL A 242 -12.32 11.40 -6.10
C VAL A 242 -12.55 11.51 -4.60
N LEU A 243 -13.33 10.60 -4.02
CA LEU A 243 -13.60 10.59 -2.58
C LEU A 243 -12.31 10.45 -1.77
N MET A 244 -11.41 9.53 -2.17
CA MET A 244 -10.10 9.37 -1.55
C MET A 244 -9.20 10.61 -1.73
N ALA A 245 -9.23 11.23 -2.91
CA ALA A 245 -8.47 12.46 -3.19
C ALA A 245 -8.95 13.64 -2.33
N LEU A 246 -10.23 13.69 -1.96
CA LEU A 246 -10.78 14.70 -1.04
C LEU A 246 -10.51 14.38 0.43
N ALA A 247 -10.50 13.10 0.82
CA ALA A 247 -10.25 12.67 2.19
C ALA A 247 -8.77 12.86 2.60
N MET A 248 -7.84 12.71 1.66
CA MET A 248 -6.40 12.80 1.94
C MET A 248 -5.95 14.18 2.48
N PRO A 249 -6.37 15.32 1.88
CA PRO A 249 -6.12 16.65 2.44
C PRO A 249 -6.64 16.81 3.88
N PHE A 250 -7.81 16.25 4.20
CA PHE A 250 -8.38 16.33 5.55
C PHE A 250 -7.49 15.60 6.57
N HIS A 251 -7.08 14.37 6.27
CA HIS A 251 -6.14 13.61 7.08
C HIS A 251 -4.86 14.41 7.36
N ILE A 252 -4.28 14.99 6.32
CA ILE A 252 -3.05 15.75 6.43
C ILE A 252 -3.23 17.06 7.21
N HIS A 253 -4.35 17.74 7.04
CA HIS A 253 -4.70 18.94 7.77
C HIS A 253 -4.82 18.67 9.27
N THR A 254 -5.46 17.55 9.65
CA THR A 254 -5.58 17.18 11.06
C THR A 254 -4.22 16.93 11.72
N TYR A 255 -3.26 16.34 11.01
CA TYR A 255 -1.89 16.23 11.51
C TYR A 255 -1.21 17.61 11.65
N GLY A 256 -1.33 18.48 10.64
CA GLY A 256 -0.74 19.82 10.68
C GLY A 256 -1.26 20.64 11.87
N ILE A 257 -2.57 20.60 12.11
CA ILE A 257 -3.19 21.22 13.29
C ILE A 257 -2.62 20.61 14.58
N ALA A 258 -2.62 19.28 14.69
CA ALA A 258 -2.15 18.60 15.90
C ALA A 258 -0.69 18.94 16.22
N ALA A 259 0.19 18.93 15.21
CA ALA A 259 1.59 19.26 15.38
C ALA A 259 1.80 20.71 15.87
N VAL A 260 0.99 21.66 15.38
CA VAL A 260 1.07 23.06 15.80
C VAL A 260 0.49 23.28 17.20
N LEU A 261 -0.64 22.63 17.53
CA LEU A 261 -1.29 22.76 18.85
C LEU A 261 -0.47 22.15 19.98
N LEU A 262 0.32 21.12 19.70
CA LEU A 262 1.22 20.48 20.66
C LEU A 262 2.54 21.27 20.89
N GLY A 263 2.70 22.45 20.27
CA GLY A 263 3.87 23.30 20.46
C GLY A 263 5.10 22.82 19.70
N ARG A 264 6.30 23.24 20.13
CA ARG A 264 7.56 23.01 19.40
C ARG A 264 7.89 21.52 19.22
N THR A 265 7.67 20.71 20.24
CA THR A 265 7.89 19.25 20.19
C THR A 265 6.70 18.49 19.60
N GLY A 266 5.64 19.19 19.18
CA GLY A 266 4.37 18.58 18.76
C GLY A 266 4.49 17.61 17.58
N ALA A 267 5.42 17.88 16.66
CA ALA A 267 5.71 17.00 15.54
C ALA A 267 6.23 15.61 15.98
N VAL A 268 6.97 15.55 17.10
CA VAL A 268 7.55 14.31 17.65
C VAL A 268 6.46 13.36 18.15
N PHE A 269 5.36 13.89 18.70
CA PHE A 269 4.24 13.09 19.20
C PHE A 269 3.16 12.86 18.13
N ALA A 270 2.81 13.89 17.35
CA ALA A 270 1.73 13.81 16.38
C ALA A 270 2.02 12.82 15.24
N TRP A 271 3.28 12.75 14.78
CA TRP A 271 3.67 11.90 13.66
C TRP A 271 3.50 10.38 13.91
N PRO A 272 4.06 9.79 14.98
CA PRO A 272 3.86 8.37 15.25
C PRO A 272 2.40 8.04 15.55
N VAL A 273 1.65 8.94 16.19
CA VAL A 273 0.21 8.74 16.44
C VAL A 273 -0.57 8.67 15.13
N VAL A 274 -0.33 9.60 14.18
CA VAL A 274 -1.04 9.59 12.89
C VAL A 274 -0.67 8.36 12.05
N MET A 275 0.59 7.93 12.08
CA MET A 275 1.02 6.71 11.37
C MET A 275 0.40 5.44 11.97
N SER A 276 0.33 5.32 13.30
CA SER A 276 -0.34 4.19 13.94
C SER A 276 -1.85 4.19 13.67
N ALA A 277 -2.51 5.35 13.71
CA ALA A 277 -3.95 5.47 13.44
C ALA A 277 -4.33 5.16 11.98
N THR A 278 -3.52 5.59 11.01
CA THR A 278 -3.74 5.29 9.59
C THR A 278 -3.63 3.81 9.29
N VAL A 279 -2.59 3.15 9.80
CA VAL A 279 -2.42 1.70 9.60
C VAL A 279 -3.50 0.93 10.35
N PHE A 280 -3.86 1.34 11.57
CA PHE A 280 -4.98 0.74 12.31
C PHE A 280 -6.29 0.82 11.51
N THR A 281 -6.57 1.97 10.92
CA THR A 281 -7.77 2.18 10.09
C THR A 281 -7.75 1.28 8.86
N ALA A 282 -6.60 1.19 8.17
CA ALA A 282 -6.44 0.30 7.02
C ALA A 282 -6.69 -1.17 7.37
N GLN A 283 -6.08 -1.66 8.47
CA GLN A 283 -6.28 -3.05 8.93
C GLN A 283 -7.70 -3.32 9.41
N SER A 284 -8.37 -2.32 9.99
CA SER A 284 -9.77 -2.41 10.37
C SER A 284 -10.67 -2.57 9.15
N TRP A 285 -10.39 -1.83 8.07
CA TRP A 285 -11.12 -1.97 6.81
C TRP A 285 -10.91 -3.34 6.17
N SER A 286 -9.70 -3.91 6.25
CA SER A 286 -9.44 -5.29 5.81
C SER A 286 -10.30 -6.33 6.53
N LEU A 287 -10.68 -6.10 7.81
CA LEU A 287 -11.63 -6.95 8.52
C LEU A 287 -13.07 -6.76 8.03
N VAL A 288 -13.49 -5.51 7.80
CA VAL A 288 -14.83 -5.17 7.28
C VAL A 288 -15.05 -5.75 5.88
N LEU A 289 -14.04 -5.64 5.01
CA LEU A 289 -14.03 -6.22 3.68
C LEU A 289 -13.88 -7.75 3.68
N ARG A 290 -13.77 -8.37 4.86
CA ARG A 290 -13.63 -9.82 5.03
C ARG A 290 -12.45 -10.40 4.24
N GLU A 291 -11.37 -9.63 4.09
CA GLU A 291 -10.17 -10.07 3.35
C GLU A 291 -9.49 -11.29 3.99
N PHE A 292 -9.76 -11.57 5.26
CA PHE A 292 -9.25 -12.74 5.97
C PHE A 292 -10.25 -13.90 6.02
N GLU A 293 -11.38 -13.83 5.31
CA GLU A 293 -12.29 -14.98 5.15
C GLU A 293 -11.57 -16.07 4.33
N GLY A 294 -11.60 -17.33 4.80
CA GLY A 294 -10.75 -18.42 4.26
C GLY A 294 -9.29 -18.44 4.77
N ALA A 295 -8.75 -17.34 5.27
CA ALA A 295 -7.36 -17.27 5.75
C ALA A 295 -7.12 -18.09 7.05
N PRO A 296 -5.90 -18.63 7.25
CA PRO A 296 -5.58 -19.47 8.40
C PRO A 296 -5.72 -18.69 9.72
N LYS A 297 -6.10 -19.40 10.79
CA LYS A 297 -6.32 -18.80 12.13
C LYS A 297 -5.10 -18.03 12.65
N ILE A 298 -3.89 -18.43 12.25
CA ILE A 298 -2.66 -17.73 12.60
C ILE A 298 -2.57 -16.33 11.96
N ALA A 299 -2.98 -16.17 10.70
CA ALA A 299 -3.01 -14.86 10.03
C ALA A 299 -3.98 -13.90 10.73
N LYS A 300 -5.17 -14.39 11.12
CA LYS A 300 -6.16 -13.61 11.88
C LYS A 300 -5.64 -13.18 13.26
N ARG A 301 -4.91 -14.06 13.95
CA ARG A 301 -4.27 -13.73 15.24
C ARG A 301 -3.18 -12.68 15.10
N TRP A 302 -2.33 -12.77 14.08
CA TRP A 302 -1.32 -11.74 13.78
C TRP A 302 -1.96 -10.39 13.45
N ASN A 303 -3.07 -10.38 12.70
CA ASN A 303 -3.79 -9.14 12.41
C ASN A 303 -4.44 -8.54 13.67
N THR A 304 -5.01 -9.37 14.54
CA THR A 304 -5.56 -8.88 15.82
C THR A 304 -4.44 -8.34 16.72
N GLY A 305 -3.30 -9.04 16.77
CA GLY A 305 -2.12 -8.60 17.49
C GLY A 305 -1.55 -7.27 16.97
N SER A 306 -1.54 -7.05 15.66
CA SER A 306 -1.11 -5.77 15.09
C SER A 306 -2.02 -4.62 15.52
N LEU A 307 -3.34 -4.80 15.49
CA LEU A 307 -4.30 -3.79 15.95
C LEU A 307 -4.07 -3.44 17.42
N CYS A 308 -3.88 -4.43 18.29
CA CYS A 308 -3.57 -4.19 19.70
C CYS A 308 -2.26 -3.42 19.89
N LEU A 309 -1.19 -3.77 19.16
CA LEU A 309 0.10 -3.08 19.23
C LEU A 309 0.01 -1.62 18.78
N LEU A 310 -0.77 -1.34 17.73
CA LEU A 310 -0.98 0.02 17.23
C LEU A 310 -1.77 0.88 18.23
N VAL A 311 -2.80 0.31 18.88
CA VAL A 311 -3.51 1.00 19.95
C VAL A 311 -2.59 1.29 21.12
N SER A 312 -1.80 0.30 21.57
CA SER A 312 -0.81 0.49 22.65
C SER A 312 0.22 1.55 22.29
N SER A 313 0.71 1.60 21.04
CA SER A 313 1.61 2.64 20.54
C SER A 313 0.99 4.03 20.70
N VAL A 314 -0.25 4.23 20.24
CA VAL A 314 -0.96 5.52 20.36
C VAL A 314 -1.14 5.91 21.81
N VAL A 315 -1.57 4.98 22.67
CA VAL A 315 -1.78 5.25 24.11
C VAL A 315 -0.48 5.66 24.78
N VAL A 316 0.62 4.94 24.53
CA VAL A 316 1.93 5.28 25.11
C VAL A 316 2.36 6.68 24.71
N VAL A 317 2.33 7.02 23.41
CA VAL A 317 2.74 8.35 22.94
C VAL A 317 1.85 9.45 23.52
N ALA A 318 0.53 9.22 23.57
CA ALA A 318 -0.42 10.20 24.09
C ALA A 318 -0.24 10.45 25.60
N VAL A 319 -0.03 9.40 26.39
CA VAL A 319 0.26 9.52 27.82
C VAL A 319 1.60 10.24 28.02
N THR A 320 2.63 9.89 27.25
CA THR A 320 3.95 10.51 27.41
C THR A 320 3.98 11.99 27.01
N GLY A 321 3.17 12.38 26.02
CA GLY A 321 3.04 13.79 25.62
C GLY A 321 2.18 14.63 26.57
N THR A 322 1.39 14.01 27.46
CA THR A 322 0.56 14.73 28.45
C THR A 322 1.19 14.81 29.83
N PHE A 323 2.00 13.83 30.22
CA PHE A 323 2.58 13.72 31.56
C PHE A 323 4.09 13.98 31.64
N GLY A 324 4.76 14.21 30.52
CA GLY A 324 6.20 14.48 30.47
C GLY A 324 6.50 15.91 30.08
#